data_AF-A0A1I4NIH3-F1
#
_entry.id   AF-A0A1I4NIH3-F1
#
_cell.length_a   1.000
_cell.length_b   1.000
_cell.length_c   1.000
_cell.angle_alpha   90.00
_cell.angle_beta   90.00
_cell.angle_gamma   90.00
#
_symmetry.space_group_name_H-M   'P 1'
#
loop_
_entity.id
_entity.type
_entity.pdbx_description
1 polymer ?
#
loop_
_entity_poly.entity_id
_entity_poly.type
_entity_poly.pdbx_seq_one_letter_code
_entity_poly.pdbx_strand_id
1 'polypeptide(L)'
;MLIITIKQGKEKSLLAGDILIYASAIDKVDGKPQEKMKPGSNAIVQNSAHQFIARAAYNSKSQIRARVWTFKEDEPIDHAMMKRRVKAAVQKRLANVKKAAPTQIVALIRGDEDGLSGLLVDSYGGVDGYLICQFQSGGVDAWKVPIVQALLAETGCPNVYERCDELMRKGEGLPLFSGALAGEEPPESVNVSDGGKRFSMDLRTGFKYR
;
A
#
# COMPACT_ATOMS: atom_id res chain seq x y z
N MET A 1 -5.12 -12.36 17.99
CA MET A 1 -5.90 -11.83 16.85
C MET A 1 -6.75 -10.70 17.35
N LEU A 2 -6.63 -9.52 16.72
CA LEU A 2 -7.36 -8.33 17.12
C LEU A 2 -8.82 -8.40 16.67
N ILE A 3 -9.71 -7.80 17.46
CA ILE A 3 -11.12 -7.63 17.10
C ILE A 3 -11.48 -6.16 17.27
N ILE A 4 -11.95 -5.53 16.19
CA ILE A 4 -12.43 -4.15 16.15
C ILE A 4 -13.96 -4.20 16.19
N THR A 5 -14.55 -3.61 17.22
CA THR A 5 -16.00 -3.45 17.33
C THR A 5 -16.38 -2.04 16.88
N ILE A 6 -17.27 -1.95 15.88
CA ILE A 6 -17.78 -0.68 15.37
C ILE A 6 -18.93 -0.18 16.25
N LYS A 7 -18.98 1.13 16.50
CA LYS A 7 -20.08 1.77 17.22
C LYS A 7 -21.38 1.53 16.49
N GLN A 8 -22.45 1.25 17.24
CA GLN A 8 -23.78 1.05 16.68
C GLN A 8 -24.20 2.21 15.75
N GLY A 9 -24.61 1.87 14.53
CA GLY A 9 -25.03 2.83 13.50
C GLY A 9 -23.88 3.45 12.67
N LYS A 10 -22.61 3.19 13.00
CA LYS A 10 -21.43 3.66 12.24
C LYS A 10 -20.91 2.63 11.23
N GLU A 11 -21.50 1.45 11.18
CA GLU A 11 -21.18 0.38 10.23
C GLU A 11 -21.74 0.59 8.83
N LYS A 12 -22.65 1.56 8.64
CA LYS A 12 -23.36 1.76 7.36
C LYS A 12 -22.42 1.95 6.16
N SER A 13 -21.34 2.71 6.31
CA SER A 13 -20.37 2.91 5.22
C SER A 13 -19.60 1.63 4.90
N LEU A 14 -19.20 0.87 5.93
CA LEU A 14 -18.51 -0.41 5.75
C LEU A 14 -19.40 -1.44 5.05
N LEU A 15 -20.68 -1.50 5.42
CA LEU A 15 -21.66 -2.37 4.75
C LEU A 15 -21.93 -1.94 3.30
N ALA A 16 -21.70 -0.66 2.97
CA ALA A 16 -21.75 -0.14 1.61
C ALA A 16 -20.43 -0.34 0.82
N GLY A 17 -19.42 -0.97 1.43
CA GLY A 17 -18.13 -1.30 0.80
C GLY A 17 -17.01 -0.29 1.01
N ASP A 18 -17.19 0.72 1.87
CA ASP A 18 -16.11 1.62 2.25
C ASP A 18 -14.99 0.84 2.95
N ILE A 19 -13.74 1.09 2.58
CA ILE A 19 -12.59 0.33 3.07
C ILE A 19 -11.85 1.04 4.22
N LEU A 20 -12.23 2.28 4.53
CA LEU A 20 -11.54 3.09 5.53
C LEU A 20 -12.35 3.14 6.84
N ILE A 21 -11.71 2.74 7.94
CA ILE A 21 -12.30 2.77 9.28
C ILE A 21 -11.62 3.86 10.09
N TYR A 22 -12.33 4.96 10.31
CA TYR A 22 -11.84 6.07 11.12
C TYR A 22 -11.91 5.77 12.62
N ALA A 23 -10.99 6.36 13.39
CA ALA A 23 -10.96 6.19 14.85
C ALA A 23 -12.29 6.55 15.53
N SER A 24 -13.03 7.52 14.99
CA SER A 24 -14.34 7.95 15.51
C SER A 24 -15.44 6.88 15.42
N ALA A 25 -15.33 5.94 14.47
CA ALA A 25 -16.30 4.87 14.24
C ALA A 25 -16.08 3.64 15.14
N ILE A 26 -14.93 3.52 15.79
CA ILE A 26 -14.57 2.35 16.61
C ILE A 26 -15.04 2.56 18.04
N ASP A 27 -15.73 1.56 18.57
CA ASP A 27 -16.16 1.49 19.97
C ASP A 27 -15.01 0.97 20.84
N LYS A 28 -14.49 -0.21 20.47
CA LYS A 28 -13.37 -0.84 21.16
C LYS A 28 -12.52 -1.71 20.24
N VAL A 29 -11.30 -1.96 20.68
CA VAL A 29 -10.39 -2.91 20.05
C VAL A 29 -9.93 -3.91 21.11
N ASP A 30 -10.28 -5.17 20.93
CA ASP A 30 -9.90 -6.29 21.80
C ASP A 30 -8.68 -7.03 21.22
N GLY A 31 -7.91 -7.70 22.08
CA GLY A 31 -6.70 -8.45 21.70
C GLY A 31 -5.45 -8.07 22.50
N LYS A 32 -4.33 -8.73 22.21
CA LYS A 32 -3.08 -8.60 22.99
C LYS A 32 -2.44 -7.21 22.82
N PRO A 33 -1.88 -6.61 23.89
CA PRO A 33 -1.24 -5.29 23.79
C PRO A 33 -0.15 -5.22 22.72
N GLN A 34 0.69 -6.26 22.58
CA GLN A 34 1.74 -6.26 21.55
C GLN A 34 1.17 -6.20 20.12
N GLU A 35 0.05 -6.89 19.87
CA GLU A 35 -0.63 -6.85 18.57
C GLU A 35 -1.23 -5.45 18.32
N LYS A 36 -1.82 -4.80 19.34
CA LYS A 36 -2.39 -3.44 19.23
C LYS A 36 -1.34 -2.37 18.94
N MET A 37 -0.11 -2.56 19.42
CA MET A 37 0.98 -1.61 19.25
C MET A 37 1.75 -1.81 17.94
N LYS A 38 1.60 -2.96 17.27
CA LYS A 38 2.22 -3.25 15.98
C LYS A 38 1.38 -2.64 14.85
N PRO A 39 1.91 -1.67 14.08
CA PRO A 39 1.22 -1.13 12.91
C PRO A 39 0.94 -2.22 11.87
N GLY A 40 -0.26 -2.21 11.31
CA GLY A 40 -0.67 -3.18 10.28
C GLY A 40 -1.11 -4.53 10.81
N SER A 41 -1.26 -4.70 12.12
CA SER A 41 -1.78 -5.95 12.70
C SER A 41 -3.14 -6.31 12.12
N ASN A 42 -3.29 -7.57 11.71
CA ASN A 42 -4.56 -8.06 11.18
C ASN A 42 -5.62 -8.14 12.28
N ALA A 43 -6.83 -7.67 11.96
CA ALA A 43 -7.98 -7.63 12.84
C ALA A 43 -9.24 -8.14 12.12
N ILE A 44 -10.14 -8.73 12.89
CA ILE A 44 -11.54 -8.92 12.48
C ILE A 44 -12.31 -7.65 12.85
N VAL A 45 -13.18 -7.20 11.97
CA VAL A 45 -14.10 -6.08 12.18
C VAL A 45 -15.49 -6.66 12.35
N GLN A 46 -16.18 -6.24 13.40
CA GLN A 46 -17.55 -6.67 13.73
C GLN A 46 -18.43 -5.47 14.10
N ASN A 47 -19.74 -5.62 13.92
CA ASN A 47 -20.70 -4.63 14.41
C ASN A 47 -20.91 -4.75 15.94
N SER A 48 -21.76 -3.89 16.51
CA SER A 48 -22.10 -3.91 17.93
C SER A 48 -22.84 -5.17 18.38
N ALA A 49 -23.38 -5.96 17.45
CA ALA A 49 -24.00 -7.27 17.69
C ALA A 49 -23.03 -8.45 17.49
N HIS A 50 -21.72 -8.17 17.39
CA HIS A 50 -20.66 -9.16 17.17
C HIS A 50 -20.76 -9.96 15.87
N GLN A 51 -21.47 -9.42 14.87
CA GLN A 51 -21.52 -10.01 13.54
C GLN A 51 -20.32 -9.54 12.71
N PHE A 52 -19.72 -10.47 11.96
CA PHE A 52 -18.60 -10.18 11.07
C PHE A 52 -18.98 -9.11 10.03
N ILE A 53 -18.03 -8.20 9.77
CA ILE A 53 -18.12 -7.21 8.68
C ILE A 53 -16.96 -7.42 7.70
N ALA A 54 -15.73 -7.47 8.21
CA ALA A 54 -14.53 -7.45 7.39
C ALA A 54 -13.29 -7.98 8.13
N ARG A 55 -12.22 -8.22 7.38
CA ARG A 55 -10.85 -8.36 7.87
C ARG A 55 -10.07 -7.11 7.47
N ALA A 56 -9.29 -6.54 8.38
CA ALA A 56 -8.61 -5.26 8.19
C ALA A 56 -7.21 -5.23 8.79
N ALA A 57 -6.36 -4.32 8.30
CA ALA A 57 -5.12 -3.92 8.96
C ALA A 57 -5.41 -2.79 9.94
N TYR A 58 -5.06 -2.99 11.21
CA TYR A 58 -5.19 -2.03 12.30
C TYR A 58 -3.91 -1.22 12.50
N ASN A 59 -4.05 0.09 12.77
CA ASN A 59 -2.95 0.93 13.20
C ASN A 59 -3.42 1.95 14.26
N SER A 60 -3.04 1.72 15.52
CA SER A 60 -3.40 2.56 16.68
C SER A 60 -2.93 4.01 16.59
N LYS A 61 -1.94 4.33 15.76
CA LYS A 61 -1.42 5.70 15.60
C LYS A 61 -2.14 6.49 14.49
N SER A 62 -2.84 5.81 13.58
CA SER A 62 -3.49 6.46 12.44
C SER A 62 -4.89 7.00 12.76
N GLN A 63 -5.28 8.09 12.08
CA GLN A 63 -6.67 8.56 12.05
C GLN A 63 -7.56 7.60 11.27
N ILE A 64 -7.04 7.03 10.18
CA ILE A 64 -7.61 5.87 9.50
C ILE A 64 -7.16 4.63 10.29
N ARG A 65 -7.86 4.40 11.39
CA ARG A 65 -7.53 3.44 12.43
C ARG A 65 -7.45 2.01 11.92
N ALA A 66 -8.22 1.67 10.90
CA ALA A 66 -8.05 0.43 10.17
C ALA A 66 -8.41 0.58 8.68
N ARG A 67 -7.81 -0.28 7.85
CA ARG A 67 -8.08 -0.36 6.41
C ARG A 67 -8.50 -1.78 6.06
N VAL A 68 -9.65 -1.93 5.43
CA VAL A 68 -10.23 -3.23 5.07
C VAL A 68 -9.33 -3.90 4.04
N TRP A 69 -8.96 -5.14 4.33
CA TRP A 69 -8.41 -6.04 3.34
C TRP A 69 -9.54 -6.66 2.55
N THR A 70 -10.49 -7.32 3.22
CA THR A 70 -11.57 -8.08 2.55
C THR A 70 -12.84 -8.07 3.38
N PHE A 71 -13.98 -8.11 2.69
CA PHE A 71 -15.31 -8.30 3.28
C PHE A 71 -15.72 -9.78 3.30
N LYS A 72 -14.85 -10.69 2.85
CA LYS A 72 -15.09 -12.13 2.87
C LYS A 72 -14.55 -12.72 4.17
N GLU A 73 -15.42 -13.37 4.95
CA GLU A 73 -15.06 -13.95 6.23
C GLU A 73 -14.03 -15.08 6.10
N ASP A 74 -14.15 -15.86 5.02
CA ASP A 74 -13.34 -17.04 4.71
C ASP A 74 -12.02 -16.73 3.99
N GLU A 75 -11.77 -15.49 3.56
CA GLU A 75 -10.52 -15.13 2.87
C GLU A 75 -9.41 -14.79 3.89
N PRO A 76 -8.34 -15.60 3.98
CA PRO A 76 -7.23 -15.33 4.88
C PRO A 76 -6.37 -14.16 4.40
N ILE A 77 -5.81 -13.41 5.36
CA ILE A 77 -4.80 -12.38 5.07
C ILE A 77 -3.42 -13.02 5.13
N ASP A 78 -2.96 -13.51 3.98
CA ASP A 78 -1.73 -14.28 3.85
C ASP A 78 -0.86 -13.84 2.65
N HIS A 79 0.27 -14.51 2.48
CA HIS A 79 1.20 -14.28 1.37
C HIS A 79 0.54 -14.51 0.01
N ALA A 80 -0.39 -15.48 -0.09
CA ALA A 80 -1.08 -15.79 -1.34
C ALA A 80 -2.04 -14.67 -1.74
N MET A 81 -2.77 -14.09 -0.78
CA MET A 81 -3.61 -12.92 -0.99
C MET A 81 -2.79 -11.72 -1.47
N MET A 82 -1.66 -11.41 -0.82
CA MET A 82 -0.79 -10.31 -1.24
C MET A 82 -0.27 -10.52 -2.67
N LYS A 83 0.21 -11.72 -2.99
CA LYS A 83 0.67 -12.08 -4.34
C LYS A 83 -0.45 -11.91 -5.38
N ARG A 84 -1.67 -12.38 -5.09
CA ARG A 84 -2.83 -12.23 -5.99
C ARG A 84 -3.16 -10.74 -6.24
N ARG A 85 -3.12 -9.90 -5.21
CA ARG A 85 -3.42 -8.46 -5.34
C ARG A 85 -2.38 -7.72 -6.13
N VAL A 86 -1.10 -7.92 -5.82
CA VAL A 86 0.00 -7.32 -6.57
C VAL A 86 -0.07 -7.74 -8.03
N LYS A 87 -0.24 -9.04 -8.31
CA LYS A 87 -0.44 -9.55 -9.67
C LYS A 87 -1.61 -8.84 -10.37
N ALA A 88 -2.78 -8.80 -9.77
CA ALA A 88 -3.95 -8.15 -10.37
C ALA A 88 -3.69 -6.67 -10.69
N ALA A 89 -3.07 -5.94 -9.76
CA ALA A 89 -2.72 -4.52 -9.92
C ALA A 89 -1.73 -4.29 -11.07
N VAL A 90 -0.66 -5.10 -11.11
CA VAL A 90 0.35 -5.06 -12.18
C VAL A 90 -0.28 -5.37 -13.53
N GLN A 91 -1.07 -6.44 -13.63
CA GLN A 91 -1.66 -6.86 -14.91
C GLN A 91 -2.64 -5.83 -15.48
N LYS A 92 -3.38 -5.09 -14.65
CA LYS A 92 -4.24 -3.98 -15.11
C LYS A 92 -3.48 -2.92 -15.91
N ARG A 93 -2.18 -2.73 -15.64
CA ARG A 93 -1.38 -1.63 -16.19
C ARG A 93 -0.12 -2.09 -16.94
N LEU A 94 0.14 -3.39 -17.01
CA LEU A 94 1.31 -3.97 -17.66
C LEU A 94 1.43 -3.57 -19.14
N ALA A 95 0.31 -3.49 -19.86
CA ALA A 95 0.29 -3.03 -21.24
C ALA A 95 0.76 -1.56 -21.38
N ASN A 96 0.47 -0.72 -20.39
CA ASN A 96 0.92 0.68 -20.38
C ASN A 96 2.42 0.76 -20.12
N VAL A 97 2.94 -0.05 -19.19
CA VAL A 97 4.39 -0.16 -18.94
C VAL A 97 5.14 -0.61 -20.19
N LYS A 98 4.61 -1.61 -20.91
CA LYS A 98 5.22 -2.12 -22.16
C LYS A 98 5.21 -1.12 -23.31
N LYS A 99 4.23 -0.22 -23.36
CA LYS A 99 4.09 0.82 -24.39
C LYS A 99 4.80 2.13 -24.03
N ALA A 100 5.16 2.31 -22.76
CA ALA A 100 5.78 3.53 -22.27
C ALA A 100 7.19 3.69 -22.85
N ALA A 101 7.56 4.94 -23.14
CA ALA A 101 8.95 5.25 -23.45
C ALA A 101 9.83 4.97 -22.21
N PRO A 102 11.13 4.66 -22.37
CA PRO A 102 12.02 4.40 -21.24
C PRO A 102 12.07 5.54 -20.21
N THR A 103 11.83 6.77 -20.65
CA THR A 103 11.82 7.99 -19.81
C THR A 103 10.45 8.31 -19.22
N GLN A 104 9.42 7.50 -19.45
CA GLN A 104 8.07 7.77 -18.96
C GLN A 104 7.81 7.03 -17.64
N ILE A 105 7.22 7.74 -16.68
CA ILE A 105 6.75 7.14 -15.42
C ILE A 105 5.32 6.62 -15.63
N VAL A 106 5.07 5.39 -15.20
CA VAL A 106 3.75 4.76 -15.24
C VAL A 106 3.35 4.28 -13.86
N ALA A 107 2.26 4.82 -13.32
CA ALA A 107 1.66 4.31 -12.09
C ALA A 107 1.21 2.85 -12.30
N LEU A 108 1.81 1.93 -11.55
CA LEU A 108 1.58 0.49 -11.63
C LEU A 108 0.56 0.02 -10.58
N ILE A 109 0.69 0.49 -9.34
CA ILE A 109 -0.26 0.25 -8.24
C ILE A 109 -0.76 1.58 -7.68
N ARG A 110 -2.08 1.71 -7.53
CA ARG A 110 -2.77 2.94 -7.09
C ARG A 110 -3.57 2.72 -5.79
N GLY A 111 -2.89 2.23 -4.76
CA GLY A 111 -3.43 2.13 -3.41
C GLY A 111 -4.78 1.42 -3.33
N ASP A 112 -5.80 2.18 -2.95
CA ASP A 112 -7.16 1.71 -2.70
C ASP A 112 -7.81 1.07 -3.93
N GLU A 113 -7.57 1.62 -5.14
CA GLU A 113 -8.10 1.09 -6.41
C GLU A 113 -7.67 -0.35 -6.72
N ASP A 114 -6.57 -0.78 -6.10
CA ASP A 114 -5.94 -2.07 -6.31
C ASP A 114 -6.01 -2.96 -5.08
N GLY A 115 -6.76 -2.56 -4.05
CA GLY A 115 -6.92 -3.32 -2.81
C GLY A 115 -5.64 -3.40 -1.98
N LEU A 116 -4.69 -2.49 -2.21
CA LEU A 116 -3.42 -2.38 -1.47
C LEU A 116 -3.38 -0.99 -0.83
N SER A 117 -4.35 -0.70 0.03
CA SER A 117 -4.60 0.64 0.57
C SER A 117 -3.36 1.24 1.23
N GLY A 118 -2.91 2.39 0.71
CA GLY A 118 -1.66 3.04 1.10
C GLY A 118 -0.39 2.54 0.41
N LEU A 119 -0.47 1.74 -0.64
CA LEU A 119 0.67 1.39 -1.50
C LEU A 119 0.58 2.11 -2.84
N LEU A 120 1.58 2.93 -3.15
CA LEU A 120 1.78 3.48 -4.49
C LEU A 120 3.03 2.85 -5.09
N VAL A 121 2.96 2.46 -6.37
CA VAL A 121 4.11 1.95 -7.11
C VAL A 121 4.14 2.57 -8.47
N ASP A 122 5.22 3.27 -8.79
CA ASP A 122 5.52 3.84 -10.10
C ASP A 122 6.60 3.00 -10.80
N SER A 123 6.43 2.73 -12.09
CA SER A 123 7.45 2.11 -12.95
C SER A 123 8.12 3.16 -13.82
N TYR A 124 9.44 3.10 -13.90
CA TYR A 124 10.28 3.90 -14.79
C TYR A 124 11.27 2.98 -15.50
N GLY A 125 11.54 3.15 -16.79
CA GLY A 125 12.54 2.35 -17.52
C GLY A 125 12.16 0.92 -17.87
N GLY A 126 10.96 0.45 -17.51
CA GLY A 126 10.48 -0.90 -17.85
C GLY A 126 11.18 -2.01 -17.04
N VAL A 127 11.50 -3.12 -17.71
CA VAL A 127 12.08 -4.34 -17.09
C VAL A 127 13.51 -4.10 -16.59
N ASP A 128 14.28 -3.25 -17.25
CA ASP A 128 15.66 -2.92 -16.82
C ASP A 128 15.71 -1.65 -15.96
N GLY A 129 14.54 -1.15 -15.54
CA GLY A 129 14.38 0.14 -14.89
C GLY A 129 14.23 0.04 -13.37
N TYR A 130 13.29 0.79 -12.82
CA TYR A 130 13.05 0.92 -11.38
C TYR A 130 11.56 0.90 -11.05
N LEU A 131 11.22 0.24 -9.95
CA LEU A 131 9.93 0.37 -9.28
C LEU A 131 10.08 1.28 -8.06
N ILE A 132 9.45 2.45 -8.10
CA ILE A 132 9.46 3.41 -6.99
C ILE A 132 8.21 3.19 -6.15
N CYS A 133 8.40 2.62 -4.96
CA CYS A 133 7.34 2.25 -4.04
C CYS A 133 7.18 3.29 -2.93
N GLN A 134 5.95 3.55 -2.51
CA GLN A 134 5.65 4.29 -1.28
C GLN A 134 4.71 3.45 -0.42
N PHE A 135 5.22 2.93 0.69
CA PHE A 135 4.43 2.24 1.71
C PHE A 135 3.91 3.28 2.69
N GLN A 136 2.69 3.78 2.47
CA GLN A 136 2.11 4.91 3.21
C GLN A 136 1.11 4.48 4.28
N SER A 137 0.85 3.19 4.48
CA SER A 137 -0.01 2.68 5.56
C SER A 137 0.63 1.52 6.30
N GLY A 138 0.30 1.38 7.60
CA GLY A 138 0.84 0.29 8.41
C GLY A 138 0.50 -1.09 7.87
N GLY A 139 -0.65 -1.25 7.21
CA GLY A 139 -1.07 -2.52 6.60
C GLY A 139 -0.12 -2.99 5.51
N VAL A 140 0.13 -2.15 4.49
CA VAL A 140 1.04 -2.53 3.40
C VAL A 140 2.49 -2.58 3.86
N ASP A 141 2.89 -1.75 4.83
CA ASP A 141 4.23 -1.78 5.43
C ASP A 141 4.51 -3.10 6.15
N ALA A 142 3.52 -3.66 6.87
CA ALA A 142 3.63 -4.96 7.52
C ALA A 142 3.75 -6.14 6.51
N TRP A 143 3.24 -5.96 5.29
CA TRP A 143 3.32 -6.93 4.19
C TRP A 143 4.40 -6.58 3.15
N LYS A 144 5.33 -5.68 3.48
CA LYS A 144 6.35 -5.16 2.55
C LYS A 144 7.14 -6.25 1.84
N VAL A 145 7.67 -7.22 2.58
CA VAL A 145 8.49 -8.31 2.01
C VAL A 145 7.75 -9.10 0.91
N PRO A 146 6.56 -9.70 1.17
CA PRO A 146 5.83 -10.41 0.12
C PRO A 146 5.33 -9.52 -1.01
N ILE A 147 5.03 -8.24 -0.74
CA ILE A 147 4.67 -7.28 -1.79
C ILE A 147 5.85 -7.05 -2.74
N VAL A 148 7.05 -6.79 -2.20
CA VAL A 148 8.28 -6.60 -2.99
C VAL A 148 8.60 -7.85 -3.81
N GLN A 149 8.54 -9.04 -3.18
CA GLN A 149 8.76 -10.30 -3.90
C GLN A 149 7.77 -10.51 -5.04
N ALA A 150 6.50 -10.18 -4.84
CA ALA A 150 5.49 -10.26 -5.89
C ALA A 150 5.71 -9.23 -7.00
N LEU A 151 6.15 -8.01 -6.67
CA LEU A 151 6.50 -6.98 -7.65
C LEU A 151 7.64 -7.43 -8.57
N LEU A 152 8.73 -7.95 -7.99
CA LEU A 152 9.87 -8.51 -8.74
C LEU A 152 9.39 -9.62 -9.69
N ALA A 153 8.60 -10.56 -9.18
CA ALA A 153 8.13 -11.71 -9.95
C ALA A 153 7.17 -11.34 -11.10
N GLU A 154 6.27 -10.38 -10.88
CA GLU A 154 5.23 -10.04 -11.86
C GLU A 154 5.70 -9.00 -12.90
N THR A 155 6.73 -8.22 -12.59
CA THR A 155 7.27 -7.20 -13.50
C THR A 155 8.55 -7.64 -14.20
N GLY A 156 9.34 -8.53 -13.60
CA GLY A 156 10.69 -8.85 -14.03
C GLY A 156 11.71 -7.74 -13.76
N CYS A 157 11.29 -6.60 -13.21
CA CYS A 157 12.18 -5.49 -12.87
C CYS A 157 12.96 -5.82 -11.60
N PRO A 158 14.31 -5.81 -11.62
CA PRO A 158 15.10 -6.23 -10.47
C PRO A 158 15.22 -5.15 -9.39
N ASN A 159 14.97 -3.89 -9.74
CA ASN A 159 15.24 -2.74 -8.88
C ASN A 159 13.95 -2.22 -8.25
N VAL A 160 13.86 -2.27 -6.92
CA VAL A 160 12.74 -1.75 -6.14
C VAL A 160 13.28 -0.78 -5.12
N TYR A 161 12.83 0.46 -5.17
CA TYR A 161 13.24 1.52 -4.26
C TYR A 161 12.05 2.03 -3.45
N GLU A 162 12.20 2.17 -2.14
CA GLU A 162 11.21 2.82 -1.30
C GLU A 162 11.50 4.31 -1.21
N ARG A 163 10.52 5.13 -1.62
CA ARG A 163 10.49 6.57 -1.37
C ARG A 163 9.64 6.86 -0.14
N CYS A 164 10.20 7.63 0.80
CA CYS A 164 9.47 8.09 1.97
C CYS A 164 8.66 9.36 1.68
N ASP A 165 7.36 9.33 1.95
CA ASP A 165 6.56 10.52 2.22
C ASP A 165 6.51 10.72 3.75
N GLU A 166 7.27 11.71 4.24
CA GLU A 166 7.41 11.92 5.69
C GLU A 166 6.08 12.26 6.37
N LEU A 167 5.23 13.07 5.74
CA LEU A 167 3.97 13.51 6.34
C LEU A 167 3.06 12.31 6.54
N MET A 168 2.93 11.48 5.50
CA MET A 168 2.10 10.27 5.54
C MET A 168 2.62 9.25 6.55
N ARG A 169 3.94 8.99 6.56
CA ARG A 169 4.52 8.02 7.49
C ARG A 169 4.50 8.47 8.95
N LYS A 170 4.69 9.77 9.22
CA LYS A 170 4.47 10.35 10.55
C LYS A 170 3.01 10.19 11.00
N GLY A 171 2.04 10.43 10.11
CA GLY A 171 0.61 10.23 10.39
C GLY A 171 0.22 8.79 10.71
N GLU A 172 0.94 7.82 10.17
CA GLU A 172 0.80 6.40 10.51
C GLU A 172 1.68 5.97 11.70
N GLY A 173 2.52 6.88 12.21
CA GLY A 173 3.48 6.63 13.28
C GLY A 173 4.49 5.53 12.95
N LEU A 174 4.87 5.47 11.68
CA LEU A 174 5.81 4.53 11.11
C LEU A 174 7.23 5.13 11.03
N PRO A 175 8.29 4.30 11.02
CA PRO A 175 9.65 4.79 10.78
C PRO A 175 9.78 5.46 9.41
N LEU A 176 10.61 6.50 9.32
CA LEU A 176 10.99 7.11 8.05
C LEU A 176 12.09 6.27 7.43
N PHE A 177 11.86 5.78 6.22
CA PHE A 177 12.82 4.94 5.49
C PHE A 177 12.73 5.25 4.00
N SER A 178 13.88 5.49 3.40
CA SER A 178 14.06 5.52 1.95
C SER A 178 15.29 4.68 1.62
N GLY A 179 15.25 3.89 0.54
CA GLY A 179 16.37 3.05 0.14
C GLY A 179 15.98 1.92 -0.80
N ALA A 180 16.97 1.24 -1.37
CA ALA A 180 16.74 0.03 -2.14
C ALA A 180 16.14 -1.09 -1.27
N LEU A 181 15.01 -1.62 -1.70
CA LEU A 181 14.41 -2.85 -1.17
C LEU A 181 14.86 -4.10 -1.95
N ALA A 182 15.28 -3.90 -3.20
CA ALA A 182 15.90 -4.93 -4.05
C ALA A 182 16.70 -4.24 -5.18
N GLY A 183 17.75 -4.91 -5.64
CA GLY A 183 18.58 -4.43 -6.75
C GLY A 183 19.35 -3.15 -6.43
N GLU A 184 19.52 -2.31 -7.44
CA GLU A 184 20.28 -1.06 -7.36
C GLU A 184 19.39 0.14 -7.01
N GLU A 185 20.00 1.18 -6.44
CA GLU A 185 19.33 2.46 -6.25
C GLU A 185 19.22 3.24 -7.57
N PRO A 186 18.14 4.03 -7.76
CA PRO A 186 18.05 4.92 -8.90
C PRO A 186 19.22 5.92 -8.93
N PRO A 187 19.70 6.32 -10.13
CA PRO A 187 20.69 7.39 -10.22
C PRO A 187 20.11 8.70 -9.66
N GLU A 188 20.99 9.61 -9.27
CA GLU A 188 20.59 10.89 -8.64
C GLU A 188 19.65 11.73 -9.50
N SER A 189 19.73 11.54 -10.82
CA SER A 189 18.97 12.30 -11.79
C SER A 189 18.68 11.45 -13.02
N VAL A 190 17.41 11.42 -13.42
CA VAL A 190 16.94 10.78 -14.66
C VAL A 190 16.18 11.76 -15.53
N ASN A 191 16.17 11.52 -16.84
CA ASN A 191 15.29 12.23 -17.75
C ASN A 191 13.89 11.63 -17.70
N VAL A 192 12.88 12.47 -17.45
CA VAL A 192 11.47 12.08 -17.44
C VAL A 192 10.73 12.77 -18.58
N SER A 193 9.85 12.03 -19.25
CA SER A 193 8.89 12.58 -20.20
C SER A 193 7.46 12.39 -19.71
N ASP A 194 6.72 13.49 -19.64
CA ASP A 194 5.31 13.52 -19.23
C ASP A 194 4.55 14.54 -20.10
N GLY A 195 3.48 14.09 -20.77
CA GLY A 195 2.64 14.95 -21.61
C GLY A 195 3.39 15.76 -22.67
N GLY A 196 4.46 15.22 -23.26
CA GLY A 196 5.29 15.90 -24.26
C GLY A 196 6.35 16.85 -23.70
N LYS A 197 6.38 17.08 -22.38
CA LYS A 197 7.45 17.82 -21.70
C LYS A 197 8.57 16.87 -21.30
N ARG A 198 9.80 17.38 -21.25
CA ARG A 198 10.99 16.68 -20.75
C ARG A 198 11.60 17.50 -19.64
N PHE A 199 11.94 16.83 -18.56
CA PHE A 199 12.60 17.44 -17.40
C PHE A 199 13.48 16.39 -16.72
N SER A 200 14.40 16.85 -15.89
CA SER A 200 15.23 15.98 -15.06
C SER A 200 14.58 15.77 -13.70
N MET A 201 14.72 14.60 -13.09
CA MET A 201 14.07 14.26 -11.81
C MET A 201 14.95 13.32 -10.98
N ASP A 202 14.96 13.51 -9.66
CA ASP A 202 15.45 12.49 -8.72
C ASP A 202 14.29 11.56 -8.35
N LEU A 203 14.33 10.30 -8.79
CA LEU A 203 13.27 9.32 -8.52
C LEU A 203 13.14 9.00 -7.03
N ARG A 204 14.25 9.09 -6.28
CA ARG A 204 14.33 8.74 -4.85
C ARG A 204 13.55 9.74 -4.00
N THR A 205 13.59 11.02 -4.37
CA THR A 205 12.93 12.11 -3.63
C THR A 205 11.64 12.58 -4.30
N GLY A 206 11.49 12.33 -5.61
CA GLY A 206 10.42 12.89 -6.42
C GLY A 206 10.64 14.36 -6.83
N PHE A 207 11.82 14.92 -6.54
CA PHE A 207 12.13 16.31 -6.89
C PHE A 207 12.35 16.47 -8.39
N LYS A 208 11.64 17.44 -8.99
CA LYS A 208 11.78 17.79 -10.41
C LYS A 208 12.78 18.95 -10.55
N TYR A 209 13.86 18.69 -11.28
CA TYR A 209 14.76 19.73 -11.76
C TYR A 209 14.12 20.44 -12.96
N ARG A 210 14.37 21.75 -13.07
CA ARG A 210 13.80 22.57 -14.15
C ARG A 210 14.28 22.13 -15.53
#